data_AF-A0A2T2U791-F1
#
_entry.id   AF-A0A2T2U791-F1
#
_cell.length_a   1.000
_cell.length_b   1.000
_cell.length_c   1.000
_cell.angle_alpha   90.00
_cell.angle_beta   90.00
_cell.angle_gamma   90.00
#
_symmetry.space_group_name_H-M   'P 1'
#
loop_
_entity.id
_entity.type
_entity.pdbx_description
1 polymer ?
#
loop_
_entity_poly.entity_id
_entity_poly.type
_entity_poly.pdbx_seq_one_letter_code
_entity_poly.pdbx_strand_id
1 'polypeptide(L)'
;MDRAPHRHRNHNRGQSTTGTAVTILRYMLRALGWGVAGLLIGAFLIGYAAPYLPPAHFWWTNLFAVVLPPLGLVVGLLGFGLLGWGVYRRRWGRVAIVGVLLGLIVVRFAPRLSVGDASAGSAETLRLMTFNVPMVFARQDASARALGRFVRQEAPDVVAFQESWMATGDDPWSGREARFWPPRVFLEDSLGYALPRGHPAQTTICQPVLGQVVLDSMSVHPLPPDGETDKCSQYTRTRFRWQGQPAVLYNVHLHTIGTVRPWKEATEWGSLDRWRAFLQAYRDGALHRAQQARLIRRRINEEVHPVLVAGDFNSTPHQWAYRHVA
;
A
#
# COMPACT_ATOMS: atom_id res chain seq x y z
N MET A 1 20.12 -48.92 -83.91
CA MET A 1 21.16 -48.31 -83.05
C MET A 1 20.54 -47.10 -82.37
N ASP A 2 19.84 -47.32 -81.26
CA ASP A 2 19.15 -46.27 -80.52
C ASP A 2 20.07 -45.64 -79.47
N ARG A 3 20.14 -44.30 -79.48
CA ARG A 3 20.83 -43.48 -78.48
C ARG A 3 19.87 -43.20 -77.32
N ALA A 4 20.26 -43.60 -76.11
CA ALA A 4 19.65 -43.13 -74.87
C ALA A 4 20.32 -41.81 -74.41
N PRO A 5 19.58 -40.84 -73.83
CA PRO A 5 20.19 -39.75 -73.09
C PRO A 5 20.14 -40.00 -71.56
N HIS A 6 21.28 -39.80 -70.91
CA HIS A 6 21.44 -39.76 -69.47
C HIS A 6 20.64 -38.60 -68.85
N ARG A 7 19.75 -38.90 -67.88
CA ARG A 7 19.16 -37.90 -66.98
C ARG A 7 20.05 -37.74 -65.74
N HIS A 8 20.73 -36.59 -65.65
CA HIS A 8 21.34 -36.11 -64.42
C HIS A 8 20.26 -35.77 -63.38
N ARG A 9 20.31 -36.43 -62.22
CA ARG A 9 19.65 -36.00 -60.97
C ARG A 9 20.56 -34.96 -60.32
N ASN A 10 20.11 -33.70 -60.23
CA ASN A 10 20.81 -32.67 -59.46
C ASN A 10 20.01 -32.26 -58.22
N HIS A 11 20.72 -32.34 -57.09
CA HIS A 11 20.46 -31.96 -55.71
C HIS A 11 19.33 -30.98 -55.40
N ASN A 12 18.43 -31.43 -54.53
CA ASN A 12 17.60 -30.59 -53.67
C ASN A 12 18.26 -30.53 -52.27
N ARG A 13 19.31 -29.69 -52.10
CA ARG A 13 20.03 -29.50 -50.81
C ARG A 13 19.77 -28.15 -50.12
N GLY A 14 18.89 -27.31 -50.67
CA GLY A 14 18.63 -25.95 -50.14
C GLY A 14 17.44 -25.80 -49.17
N GLN A 15 16.60 -26.83 -48.99
CA GLN A 15 15.35 -26.70 -48.22
C GLN A 15 15.41 -27.19 -46.76
N SER A 16 16.47 -27.90 -46.35
CA SER A 16 16.54 -28.51 -45.00
C SER A 16 17.06 -27.57 -43.90
N THR A 17 17.92 -26.61 -44.24
CA THR A 17 18.56 -25.71 -43.28
C THR A 17 17.60 -24.63 -42.76
N THR A 18 16.78 -24.06 -43.63
CA THR A 18 15.73 -23.08 -43.27
C THR A 18 14.64 -23.68 -42.37
N GLY A 19 14.20 -24.92 -42.63
CA GLY A 19 13.22 -25.60 -41.78
C GLY A 19 13.73 -25.90 -40.37
N THR A 20 15.02 -26.23 -40.25
CA THR A 20 15.67 -26.50 -38.96
C THR A 20 15.84 -25.22 -38.14
N ALA A 21 16.29 -24.13 -38.76
CA ALA A 21 16.45 -22.83 -38.11
C ALA A 21 15.11 -22.26 -37.59
N VAL A 22 14.04 -22.33 -38.40
CA VAL A 22 12.69 -21.89 -37.99
C VAL A 22 12.16 -22.73 -36.82
N THR A 23 12.46 -24.04 -36.81
CA THR A 23 12.03 -24.93 -35.73
C THR A 23 12.77 -24.61 -34.42
N ILE A 24 14.10 -24.42 -34.48
CA ILE A 24 14.92 -24.02 -33.32
C ILE A 24 14.42 -22.69 -32.77
N LEU A 25 14.20 -21.69 -33.63
CA LEU A 25 13.69 -20.38 -33.21
C LEU A 25 12.33 -20.49 -32.50
N ARG A 26 11.40 -21.30 -33.02
CA ARG A 26 10.10 -21.56 -32.37
C ARG A 26 10.25 -22.22 -31.00
N TYR A 27 11.19 -23.15 -30.84
CA TYR A 27 11.46 -23.76 -29.54
C TYR A 27 12.04 -22.74 -28.55
N MET A 28 13.00 -21.91 -28.98
CA MET A 28 13.59 -20.86 -28.14
C MET A 28 12.55 -19.84 -27.69
N LEU A 29 11.70 -19.35 -28.60
CA LEU A 29 10.64 -18.40 -28.28
C LEU A 29 9.61 -18.99 -27.31
N ARG A 30 9.25 -20.28 -27.46
CA ARG A 30 8.36 -20.96 -26.52
C ARG A 30 9.00 -21.12 -25.15
N ALA A 31 10.26 -21.56 -25.10
CA ALA A 31 10.99 -21.70 -23.84
C ALA A 31 11.10 -20.35 -23.10
N LEU A 32 11.41 -19.27 -23.83
CA LEU A 32 11.43 -17.92 -23.30
C LEU A 32 10.05 -17.50 -22.77
N GLY A 33 8.98 -17.72 -23.54
CA GLY A 33 7.61 -17.39 -23.12
C GLY A 33 7.19 -18.12 -21.84
N TRP A 34 7.48 -19.42 -21.73
CA TRP A 34 7.23 -20.19 -20.50
C TRP A 34 8.10 -19.72 -19.34
N GLY A 35 9.35 -19.34 -19.59
CA GLY A 35 10.24 -18.77 -18.59
C GLY A 35 9.70 -17.46 -18.01
N VAL A 36 9.28 -16.54 -18.89
CA VAL A 36 8.67 -15.25 -18.48
C VAL A 36 7.37 -15.49 -17.70
N ALA A 37 6.50 -16.39 -18.16
CA ALA A 37 5.28 -16.74 -17.43
C ALA A 37 5.59 -17.31 -16.04
N GLY A 38 6.57 -18.20 -15.94
CA GLY A 38 7.03 -18.74 -14.66
C GLY A 38 7.55 -17.68 -13.70
N LEU A 39 8.33 -16.72 -14.20
CA LEU A 39 8.83 -15.58 -13.40
C LEU A 39 7.69 -14.69 -12.89
N LEU A 40 6.72 -14.36 -13.75
CA LEU A 40 5.55 -13.56 -13.36
C LEU A 40 4.69 -14.26 -12.30
N ILE A 41 4.46 -15.57 -12.48
CA ILE A 41 3.74 -16.38 -11.50
C ILE A 41 4.52 -16.47 -10.19
N GLY A 42 5.84 -16.70 -10.23
CA GLY A 42 6.68 -16.72 -9.05
C GLY A 42 6.65 -15.40 -8.29
N ALA A 43 6.83 -14.28 -8.99
CA ALA A 43 6.72 -12.94 -8.42
C ALA A 43 5.34 -12.70 -7.79
N PHE A 44 4.26 -13.15 -8.44
CA PHE A 44 2.90 -13.05 -7.91
C PHE A 44 2.76 -13.83 -6.61
N LEU A 45 3.21 -15.09 -6.57
CA LEU A 45 3.10 -15.94 -5.38
C LEU A 45 3.92 -15.38 -4.21
N ILE A 46 5.10 -14.82 -4.48
CA ILE A 46 5.93 -14.14 -3.48
C ILE A 46 5.18 -12.93 -2.91
N GLY A 47 4.66 -12.04 -3.76
CA GLY A 47 3.88 -10.87 -3.32
C GLY A 47 2.59 -11.28 -2.60
N TYR A 48 1.96 -12.38 -3.01
CA TYR A 48 0.78 -12.95 -2.36
C TYR A 48 1.12 -13.44 -0.94
N ALA A 49 2.29 -14.06 -0.76
CA ALA A 49 2.76 -14.56 0.53
C ALA A 49 3.30 -13.48 1.46
N ALA A 50 3.75 -12.34 0.92
CA ALA A 50 4.37 -11.23 1.66
C ALA A 50 3.67 -10.81 2.97
N PRO A 51 2.32 -10.67 3.06
CA PRO A 51 1.71 -10.23 4.30
C PRO A 51 1.77 -11.28 5.43
N TYR A 52 2.10 -12.52 5.10
CA TYR A 52 2.26 -13.62 6.05
C TYR A 52 3.72 -13.85 6.47
N LEU A 53 4.67 -13.17 5.82
CA LEU A 53 6.10 -13.38 6.02
C LEU A 53 6.72 -12.23 6.83
N PRO A 54 7.30 -12.49 8.02
CA PRO A 54 7.89 -11.45 8.85
C PRO A 54 9.05 -10.71 8.15
N PRO A 55 9.04 -9.36 8.12
CA PRO A 55 10.08 -8.57 7.44
C PRO A 55 11.51 -8.78 7.97
N ALA A 56 11.66 -9.23 9.22
CA ALA A 56 12.97 -9.55 9.81
C ALA A 56 13.84 -10.45 8.91
N HIS A 57 13.21 -11.39 8.20
CA HIS A 57 13.89 -12.30 7.26
C HIS A 57 13.41 -12.11 5.82
N PHE A 58 12.17 -11.63 5.62
CA PHE A 58 11.50 -11.60 4.33
C PHE A 58 11.13 -10.19 3.85
N TRP A 59 11.83 -9.15 4.29
CA TRP A 59 11.57 -7.76 3.91
C TRP A 59 11.44 -7.56 2.39
N TRP A 60 12.24 -8.27 1.60
CA TRP A 60 12.28 -8.16 0.13
C TRP A 60 10.95 -8.60 -0.53
N THR A 61 10.17 -9.45 0.14
CA THR A 61 8.84 -9.86 -0.36
C THR A 61 7.86 -8.69 -0.41
N ASN A 62 8.05 -7.67 0.44
CA ASN A 62 7.21 -6.46 0.45
C ASN A 62 7.34 -5.64 -0.85
N LEU A 63 8.44 -5.77 -1.61
CA LEU A 63 8.60 -5.13 -2.92
C LEU A 63 7.57 -5.69 -3.91
N PHE A 64 7.39 -7.01 -3.90
CA PHE A 64 6.39 -7.69 -4.74
C PHE A 64 4.96 -7.41 -4.29
N ALA A 65 4.75 -7.19 -2.99
CA ALA A 65 3.44 -6.82 -2.45
C ALA A 65 2.94 -5.45 -2.94
N VAL A 66 3.85 -4.48 -3.18
CA VAL A 66 3.49 -3.15 -3.73
C VAL A 66 2.88 -3.30 -5.12
N VAL A 67 3.49 -4.13 -5.96
CA VAL A 67 3.07 -4.37 -7.35
C VAL A 67 2.09 -5.53 -7.49
N LEU A 68 1.58 -6.07 -6.39
CA LEU A 68 0.72 -7.26 -6.42
C LEU A 68 -0.57 -7.05 -7.24
N PRO A 69 -1.28 -5.90 -7.19
CA PRO A 69 -2.46 -5.68 -8.02
C PRO A 69 -2.20 -5.74 -9.53
N PRO A 70 -1.28 -4.95 -10.12
CA PRO A 70 -1.00 -5.07 -11.55
C PRO A 70 -0.40 -6.44 -11.93
N LEU A 71 0.40 -7.05 -11.04
CA LEU A 71 0.93 -8.39 -11.26
C LEU A 71 -0.16 -9.46 -11.29
N GLY A 72 -1.15 -9.37 -10.38
CA GLY A 72 -2.33 -10.22 -10.36
C GLY A 72 -3.18 -10.08 -11.63
N LEU A 73 -3.34 -8.87 -12.17
CA LEU A 73 -4.01 -8.64 -13.45
C LEU A 73 -3.29 -9.36 -14.60
N VAL A 74 -1.98 -9.15 -14.73
CA VAL A 74 -1.16 -9.78 -15.79
C VAL A 74 -1.21 -11.31 -15.68
N VAL A 75 -1.00 -11.84 -14.47
CA VAL A 75 -1.07 -13.29 -14.22
C VAL A 75 -2.47 -13.84 -14.45
N GLY A 76 -3.52 -13.09 -14.13
CA GLY A 76 -4.90 -13.45 -14.41
C GLY A 76 -5.18 -13.58 -15.90
N LEU A 77 -4.80 -12.58 -16.70
CA LEU A 77 -4.97 -12.61 -18.16
C LEU A 77 -4.20 -13.76 -18.81
N LEU A 78 -2.95 -13.98 -18.39
CA LEU A 78 -2.16 -15.13 -18.82
C LEU A 78 -2.83 -16.45 -18.42
N GLY A 79 -3.35 -16.53 -17.19
CA GLY A 79 -4.08 -17.67 -16.66
C GLY A 79 -5.31 -18.01 -17.50
N PHE A 80 -6.15 -17.03 -17.84
CA PHE A 80 -7.32 -17.25 -18.70
C PHE A 80 -6.94 -17.84 -20.08
N GLY A 81 -5.89 -17.31 -20.72
CA GLY A 81 -5.39 -17.85 -21.99
C GLY A 81 -4.87 -19.28 -21.86
N LEU A 82 -4.10 -19.58 -20.81
CA LEU A 82 -3.57 -20.91 -20.53
C LEU A 82 -4.66 -21.92 -20.17
N LEU A 83 -5.71 -21.47 -19.47
CA LEU A 83 -6.88 -22.28 -19.13
C LEU A 83 -7.61 -22.72 -20.40
N GLY A 84 -7.96 -21.77 -21.28
CA GLY A 84 -8.63 -22.07 -22.55
C GLY A 84 -7.83 -22.99 -23.45
N TRP A 85 -6.52 -22.75 -23.57
CA TRP A 85 -5.62 -23.63 -24.33
C TRP A 85 -5.49 -25.03 -23.71
N GLY A 86 -5.45 -25.11 -22.38
CA GLY A 86 -5.41 -26.36 -21.63
C GLY A 86 -6.66 -27.22 -21.85
N VAL A 87 -7.85 -26.60 -21.81
CA VAL A 87 -9.13 -27.25 -22.11
C VAL A 87 -9.15 -27.74 -23.57
N TYR A 88 -8.79 -26.88 -24.52
CA TYR A 88 -8.72 -27.23 -25.95
C TYR A 88 -7.79 -28.41 -26.23
N ARG A 89 -6.62 -28.47 -25.56
CA ARG A 89 -5.64 -29.57 -25.70
C ARG A 89 -5.89 -30.76 -24.77
N ARG A 90 -6.99 -30.78 -24.01
CA ARG A 90 -7.34 -31.80 -23.00
C ARG A 90 -6.23 -32.05 -21.96
N ARG A 91 -5.47 -31.01 -21.61
CA ARG A 91 -4.38 -31.06 -20.61
C ARG A 91 -4.91 -30.71 -19.22
N TRP A 92 -5.78 -31.56 -18.67
CA TRP A 92 -6.52 -31.29 -17.43
C TRP A 92 -5.64 -30.97 -16.22
N GLY A 93 -4.43 -31.56 -16.10
CA GLY A 93 -3.50 -31.18 -15.03
C GLY A 93 -3.09 -29.70 -15.06
N ARG A 94 -2.90 -29.11 -16.25
CA ARG A 94 -2.60 -27.67 -16.39
C ARG A 94 -3.82 -26.82 -16.07
N VAL A 95 -5.00 -27.28 -16.48
CA VAL A 95 -6.28 -26.62 -16.19
C VAL A 95 -6.47 -26.52 -14.67
N ALA A 96 -6.20 -27.59 -13.93
CA ALA A 96 -6.30 -27.59 -12.46
C ALA A 96 -5.33 -26.58 -11.82
N ILE A 97 -4.05 -26.60 -12.21
CA ILE A 97 -3.02 -25.67 -11.66
C ILE A 97 -3.40 -24.21 -11.93
N VAL A 98 -3.78 -23.90 -13.17
CA VAL A 98 -4.19 -22.54 -13.55
C VAL A 98 -5.48 -22.14 -12.84
N GLY A 99 -6.42 -23.08 -12.66
CA GLY A 99 -7.65 -22.86 -11.90
C GLY A 99 -7.37 -22.46 -10.45
N VAL A 100 -6.43 -23.12 -9.77
CA VAL A 100 -5.99 -22.74 -8.42
C VAL A 100 -5.39 -21.33 -8.42
N LEU A 101 -4.54 -21.01 -9.39
CA LEU A 101 -3.92 -19.69 -9.50
C LEU A 101 -4.95 -18.57 -9.68
N LEU A 102 -5.93 -18.77 -10.58
CA LEU A 102 -7.04 -17.83 -10.77
C LEU A 102 -7.91 -17.75 -9.49
N GLY A 103 -8.12 -18.87 -8.81
CA GLY A 103 -8.80 -18.92 -7.52
C GLY A 103 -8.10 -18.06 -6.46
N LEU A 104 -6.77 -18.10 -6.37
CA LEU A 104 -6.01 -17.22 -5.47
C LEU A 104 -6.22 -15.74 -5.80
N ILE A 105 -6.22 -15.36 -7.09
CA ILE A 105 -6.49 -13.98 -7.52
C ILE A 105 -7.90 -13.57 -7.08
N VAL A 106 -8.91 -14.40 -7.32
CA VAL A 106 -10.29 -14.14 -6.87
C VAL A 106 -10.36 -13.98 -5.36
N VAL A 107 -9.79 -14.91 -4.58
CA VAL A 107 -9.78 -14.83 -3.10
C VAL A 107 -9.13 -13.54 -2.60
N ARG A 108 -8.10 -13.04 -3.28
CA ARG A 108 -7.37 -11.83 -2.87
C ARG A 108 -8.06 -10.53 -3.25
N PHE A 109 -8.65 -10.48 -4.44
CA PHE A 109 -9.08 -9.22 -5.07
C PHE A 109 -10.58 -9.13 -5.34
N ALA A 110 -11.33 -10.24 -5.22
CA ALA A 110 -12.77 -10.16 -5.33
C ALA A 110 -13.31 -9.26 -4.23
N PRO A 111 -14.30 -8.39 -4.54
CA PRO A 111 -15.04 -7.68 -3.52
C PRO A 111 -15.54 -8.70 -2.50
N ARG A 112 -15.26 -8.47 -1.21
CA ARG A 112 -15.93 -9.22 -0.16
C ARG A 112 -17.39 -8.81 -0.23
N LEU A 113 -18.22 -9.66 -0.83
CA LEU A 113 -19.66 -9.54 -0.73
C LEU A 113 -19.98 -9.70 0.76
N SER A 114 -20.19 -8.59 1.45
CA SER A 114 -20.82 -8.62 2.77
C SER A 114 -22.24 -9.12 2.54
N VAL A 115 -22.43 -10.44 2.64
CA VAL A 115 -23.74 -11.03 2.90
C VAL A 115 -24.01 -10.79 4.39
N GLY A 116 -24.28 -9.54 4.71
CA GLY A 116 -24.57 -9.04 6.05
C GLY A 116 -25.71 -8.06 5.89
N ASP A 117 -26.81 -8.36 6.57
CA ASP A 117 -28.16 -7.85 6.36
C ASP A 117 -28.24 -6.36 6.04
N ALA A 118 -28.92 -6.05 4.93
CA ALA A 118 -29.51 -4.73 4.69
C ALA A 118 -30.67 -4.50 5.67
N SER A 119 -30.38 -4.56 6.96
CA SER A 119 -31.27 -4.26 8.07
C SER A 119 -30.48 -3.61 9.21
N ALA A 120 -29.49 -2.78 8.90
CA ALA A 120 -29.14 -1.66 9.77
C ALA A 120 -30.09 -0.51 9.48
N GLY A 121 -31.36 -0.69 9.85
CA GLY A 121 -32.30 0.42 9.93
C GLY A 121 -31.84 1.40 11.01
N SER A 122 -31.78 2.69 10.68
CA SER A 122 -31.75 3.84 11.59
C SER A 122 -30.64 4.00 12.64
N ALA A 123 -29.58 3.19 12.68
CA ALA A 123 -28.44 3.49 13.55
C ALA A 123 -27.54 4.57 12.89
N GLU A 124 -27.28 5.69 13.58
CA GLU A 124 -26.35 6.71 13.05
C GLU A 124 -24.95 6.10 12.85
N THR A 125 -24.42 6.20 11.63
CA THR A 125 -23.11 5.67 11.27
C THR A 125 -22.02 6.67 11.62
N LEU A 126 -20.99 6.23 12.37
CA LEU A 126 -19.80 7.04 12.60
C LEU A 126 -19.03 7.22 11.29
N ARG A 127 -18.84 8.47 10.87
CA ARG A 127 -18.01 8.84 9.72
C ARG A 127 -16.63 9.29 10.20
N LEU A 128 -15.63 8.44 9.98
CA LEU A 128 -14.23 8.74 10.26
C LEU A 128 -13.48 9.07 8.96
N MET A 129 -12.85 10.24 8.90
CA MET A 129 -11.93 10.61 7.83
C MET A 129 -10.48 10.47 8.31
N THR A 130 -9.64 9.84 7.50
CA THR A 130 -8.18 9.87 7.66
C THR A 130 -7.55 10.50 6.43
N PHE A 131 -6.62 11.44 6.62
CA PHE A 131 -6.05 12.15 5.50
C PHE A 131 -4.60 12.61 5.78
N ASN A 132 -3.65 12.10 4.99
CA ASN A 132 -2.28 12.61 4.98
C ASN A 132 -2.28 13.93 4.20
N VAL A 133 -1.86 15.01 4.86
CA VAL A 133 -1.75 16.34 4.24
C VAL A 133 -0.26 16.64 4.05
N PRO A 134 0.31 16.53 2.84
CA PRO A 134 1.75 16.71 2.67
C PRO A 134 2.19 18.15 2.86
N MET A 135 3.39 18.36 3.41
CA MET A 135 3.90 19.71 3.74
C MET A 135 3.81 20.75 2.61
N VAL A 136 4.08 20.30 1.39
CA VAL A 136 4.04 21.15 0.19
C VAL A 136 2.63 21.67 -0.08
N PHE A 137 1.61 20.89 0.28
CA PHE A 137 0.20 21.24 0.10
C PHE A 137 -0.21 22.33 1.08
N ALA A 138 0.09 22.22 2.39
CA ALA A 138 -0.47 23.20 3.33
C ALA A 138 0.32 24.50 3.51
N ARG A 139 1.47 24.68 2.85
CA ARG A 139 2.10 26.01 2.76
C ARG A 139 1.34 26.98 1.83
N GLN A 140 0.24 26.55 1.22
CA GLN A 140 -0.54 27.32 0.25
C GLN A 140 -1.97 27.56 0.78
N ASP A 141 -2.39 28.82 0.91
CA ASP A 141 -3.73 29.17 1.43
C ASP A 141 -4.87 28.59 0.59
N ALA A 142 -4.68 28.50 -0.73
CA ALA A 142 -5.67 27.92 -1.65
C ALA A 142 -5.90 26.43 -1.36
N SER A 143 -4.84 25.69 -1.06
CA SER A 143 -4.86 24.28 -0.70
C SER A 143 -5.53 24.05 0.65
N ALA A 144 -5.23 24.88 1.65
CA ALA A 144 -5.90 24.83 2.95
C ALA A 144 -7.42 25.07 2.83
N ARG A 145 -7.85 26.07 2.03
CA ARG A 145 -9.28 26.31 1.74
C ARG A 145 -9.92 25.16 0.94
N ALA A 146 -9.20 24.55 0.01
CA ALA A 146 -9.69 23.39 -0.74
C ALA A 146 -9.91 22.19 0.20
N LEU A 147 -8.96 21.94 1.11
CA LEU A 147 -9.09 20.91 2.13
C LEU A 147 -10.27 21.17 3.08
N GLY A 148 -10.44 22.41 3.56
CA GLY A 148 -11.60 22.79 4.37
C GLY A 148 -12.94 22.57 3.65
N ARG A 149 -13.03 22.93 2.36
CA ARG A 149 -14.22 22.63 1.53
C ARG A 149 -14.47 21.14 1.37
N PHE A 150 -13.41 20.36 1.14
CA PHE A 150 -13.51 18.91 1.00
C PHE A 150 -14.01 18.26 2.29
N VAL A 151 -13.43 18.60 3.44
CA VAL A 151 -13.89 18.08 4.74
C VAL A 151 -15.32 18.53 5.05
N ARG A 152 -15.70 19.77 4.71
CA ARG A 152 -17.10 20.24 4.86
C ARG A 152 -18.07 19.44 3.98
N GLN A 153 -17.66 19.10 2.77
CA GLN A 153 -18.48 18.31 1.83
C GLN A 153 -18.63 16.87 2.31
N GLU A 154 -17.55 16.25 2.77
CA GLU A 154 -17.57 14.89 3.30
C GLU A 154 -18.19 14.78 4.69
N ALA A 155 -18.25 15.89 5.45
CA ALA A 155 -18.85 16.01 6.77
C ALA A 155 -18.56 14.82 7.72
N PRO A 156 -17.28 14.47 7.98
CA PRO A 156 -16.95 13.42 8.95
C PRO A 156 -17.21 13.86 10.39
N ASP A 157 -17.62 12.93 11.25
CA ASP A 157 -17.78 13.17 12.69
C ASP A 157 -16.42 13.37 13.37
N VAL A 158 -15.40 12.65 12.89
CA VAL A 158 -14.02 12.67 13.37
C VAL A 158 -13.06 12.70 12.18
N VAL A 159 -12.07 13.58 12.22
CA VAL A 159 -11.00 13.69 11.22
C VAL A 159 -9.64 13.47 11.86
N ALA A 160 -8.83 12.61 11.26
CA ALA A 160 -7.49 12.26 11.68
C ALA A 160 -6.48 12.62 10.59
N PHE A 161 -5.61 13.59 10.86
CA PHE A 161 -4.62 14.06 9.88
C PHE A 161 -3.26 13.40 10.08
N GLN A 162 -2.52 13.21 8.97
CA GLN A 162 -1.09 12.83 8.99
C GLN A 162 -0.25 13.91 8.28
N GLU A 163 1.07 13.84 8.46
CA GLU A 163 2.03 14.89 8.06
C GLU A 163 1.62 16.28 8.54
N SER A 164 0.91 16.32 9.66
CA SER A 164 0.27 17.51 10.15
C SER A 164 0.59 17.83 11.58
N TRP A 165 0.62 19.11 11.98
CA TRP A 165 0.79 19.49 13.38
C TRP A 165 -0.19 20.54 13.89
N MET A 166 -0.36 20.53 15.20
CA MET A 166 -1.07 21.56 15.96
C MET A 166 -0.29 21.89 17.23
N ALA A 167 -0.11 23.18 17.53
CA ALA A 167 0.44 23.64 18.80
C ALA A 167 -0.68 23.76 19.85
N THR A 168 -0.44 23.25 21.05
CA THR A 168 -1.32 23.37 22.24
C THR A 168 -0.70 24.27 23.31
N GLY A 169 0.30 25.04 22.93
CA GLY A 169 1.00 26.05 23.72
C GLY A 169 1.56 27.13 22.80
N ASP A 170 2.64 27.78 23.22
CA ASP A 170 3.35 28.73 22.36
C ASP A 170 3.85 28.05 21.09
N ASP A 171 3.62 28.68 19.93
CA ASP A 171 3.97 28.12 18.63
C ASP A 171 5.51 28.10 18.49
N PRO A 172 6.16 26.91 18.45
CA PRO A 172 7.61 26.83 18.37
C PRO A 172 8.17 27.36 17.04
N TRP A 173 7.32 27.64 16.06
CA TRP A 173 7.69 28.13 14.73
C TRP A 173 7.29 29.60 14.49
N SER A 174 7.24 30.43 15.54
CA SER A 174 6.87 31.84 15.46
C SER A 174 7.68 32.61 14.39
N GLY A 175 7.01 33.19 13.38
CA GLY A 175 7.65 33.96 12.29
C GLY A 175 6.99 33.74 10.92
N ARG A 176 7.64 34.15 9.82
CA ARG A 176 7.15 33.88 8.43
C ARG A 176 7.06 32.37 8.10
N GLU A 177 7.66 31.52 8.93
CA GLU A 177 7.57 30.05 8.88
C GLU A 177 6.34 29.50 9.59
N ALA A 178 5.64 30.31 10.40
CA ALA A 178 4.34 30.02 11.03
C ALA A 178 3.16 30.01 10.04
N ARG A 179 3.41 29.85 8.72
CA ARG A 179 2.35 29.78 7.71
C ARG A 179 1.52 28.53 7.95
N PHE A 180 0.45 28.78 8.68
CA PHE A 180 -0.59 27.91 9.19
C PHE A 180 -0.68 26.56 8.50
N TRP A 181 -0.24 25.56 9.24
CA TRP A 181 -0.60 24.19 8.94
C TRP A 181 -2.14 24.02 9.15
N PRO A 182 -2.88 23.23 8.34
CA PRO A 182 -4.33 23.33 8.15
C PRO A 182 -5.21 23.27 9.38
N PRO A 183 -4.84 22.68 10.55
CA PRO A 183 -5.78 22.60 11.65
C PRO A 183 -6.33 23.95 12.10
N ARG A 184 -5.68 25.09 11.86
CA ARG A 184 -6.28 26.40 12.18
C ARG A 184 -7.58 26.68 11.44
N VAL A 185 -7.67 26.38 10.14
CA VAL A 185 -8.92 26.53 9.37
C VAL A 185 -10.03 25.64 9.93
N PHE A 186 -9.66 24.49 10.50
CA PHE A 186 -10.58 23.56 11.16
C PHE A 186 -11.03 24.01 12.56
N LEU A 187 -10.19 24.77 13.26
CA LEU A 187 -10.48 25.33 14.57
C LEU A 187 -11.22 26.68 14.50
N GLU A 188 -11.20 27.35 13.34
CA GLU A 188 -12.07 28.50 13.11
C GLU A 188 -13.54 28.05 13.18
N ASP A 189 -14.40 28.85 13.83
CA ASP A 189 -15.82 28.55 14.09
C ASP A 189 -16.63 28.12 12.85
N SER A 190 -16.09 28.34 11.65
CA SER A 190 -16.72 28.04 10.36
C SER A 190 -16.83 26.55 9.98
N LEU A 191 -16.13 25.64 10.67
CA LEU A 191 -16.19 24.19 10.38
C LEU A 191 -16.67 23.32 11.56
N GLY A 192 -16.67 23.85 12.78
CA GLY A 192 -17.21 23.18 13.96
C GLY A 192 -16.40 21.98 14.45
N TYR A 193 -15.12 21.86 14.07
CA TYR A 193 -14.24 20.80 14.58
C TYR A 193 -13.45 21.31 15.78
N ALA A 194 -13.36 20.48 16.82
CA ALA A 194 -12.63 20.79 18.03
C ALA A 194 -11.56 19.73 18.34
N LEU A 195 -10.50 20.16 19.03
CA LEU A 195 -9.61 19.24 19.72
C LEU A 195 -10.34 18.49 20.84
N PRO A 196 -9.85 17.30 21.23
CA PRO A 196 -10.32 16.60 22.42
C PRO A 196 -10.20 17.45 23.68
N ARG A 197 -11.18 17.30 24.59
CA ARG A 197 -11.27 18.10 25.84
C ARG A 197 -10.01 17.95 26.69
N GLY A 198 -9.56 16.71 26.89
CA GLY A 198 -8.24 16.41 27.43
C GLY A 198 -7.23 16.29 26.29
N HIS A 199 -6.18 17.09 26.29
CA HIS A 199 -5.08 16.92 25.34
C HIS A 199 -3.75 17.33 25.99
N PRO A 200 -2.61 16.88 25.45
CA PRO A 200 -1.29 17.30 25.93
C PRO A 200 -1.16 18.82 25.85
N ALA A 201 -0.91 19.49 26.97
CA ALA A 201 -0.69 20.93 27.02
C ALA A 201 0.76 21.28 26.61
N GLN A 202 0.97 22.50 26.13
CA GLN A 202 2.31 23.06 25.90
C GLN A 202 3.20 22.20 24.99
N THR A 203 2.63 21.62 23.92
CA THR A 203 3.39 20.81 22.98
C THR A 203 2.92 20.98 21.54
N THR A 204 3.60 20.29 20.63
CA THR A 204 3.22 20.16 19.22
C THR A 204 2.74 18.74 19.00
N ILE A 205 1.46 18.60 18.67
CA ILE A 205 0.85 17.33 18.32
C ILE A 205 1.06 17.14 16.83
N CYS A 206 1.98 16.26 16.44
CA CYS A 206 2.00 15.76 15.08
C CYS A 206 0.91 14.68 14.95
N GLN A 207 0.10 14.77 13.90
CA GLN A 207 -1.05 13.93 13.58
C GLN A 207 -2.30 14.19 14.44
N PRO A 208 -2.81 15.44 14.45
CA PRO A 208 -3.98 15.80 15.24
C PRO A 208 -5.23 15.04 14.79
N VAL A 209 -6.10 14.80 15.76
CA VAL A 209 -7.47 14.31 15.59
C VAL A 209 -8.41 15.38 16.07
N LEU A 210 -9.41 15.71 15.25
CA LEU A 210 -10.44 16.69 15.55
C LEU A 210 -11.81 16.05 15.36
N GLY A 211 -12.82 16.55 16.07
CA GLY A 211 -14.19 16.03 15.96
C GLY A 211 -15.23 17.15 15.91
N GLN A 212 -16.29 16.93 15.14
CA GLN A 212 -17.55 17.63 15.33
C GLN A 212 -18.32 17.04 16.53
N VAL A 213 -18.06 15.77 16.84
CA VAL A 213 -18.48 15.16 18.10
C VAL A 213 -17.50 15.47 19.22
N VAL A 214 -18.00 15.34 20.45
CA VAL A 214 -17.18 15.48 21.66
C VAL A 214 -16.16 14.34 21.72
N LEU A 215 -14.88 14.71 21.68
CA LEU A 215 -13.77 13.81 21.95
C LEU A 215 -13.31 14.00 23.40
N ASP A 216 -13.23 12.90 24.17
CA ASP A 216 -12.97 12.94 25.61
C ASP A 216 -11.52 13.34 25.90
N SER A 217 -10.55 12.62 25.31
CA SER A 217 -9.14 12.84 25.59
C SER A 217 -8.22 12.33 24.49
N MET A 218 -7.08 12.99 24.29
CA MET A 218 -5.98 12.55 23.42
C MET A 218 -4.68 12.40 24.22
N SER A 219 -3.86 11.43 23.80
CA SER A 219 -2.47 11.26 24.20
C SER A 219 -1.59 11.02 22.98
N VAL A 220 -0.34 11.45 23.04
CA VAL A 220 0.71 11.20 22.03
C VAL A 220 1.69 10.15 22.56
N HIS A 221 2.14 9.26 21.69
CA HIS A 221 2.99 8.13 22.05
C HIS A 221 4.12 7.94 21.03
N PRO A 222 5.35 7.67 21.47
CA PRO A 222 6.50 7.51 20.58
C PRO A 222 6.39 6.26 19.71
N LEU A 223 6.81 6.38 18.44
CA LEU A 223 7.09 5.26 17.55
C LEU A 223 8.60 5.10 17.37
N PRO A 224 9.19 3.92 17.59
CA PRO A 224 10.61 3.71 17.35
C PRO A 224 10.94 3.83 15.85
N PRO A 225 12.19 4.16 15.49
CA PRO A 225 13.30 4.44 16.41
C PRO A 225 13.30 5.87 16.98
N ASP A 226 12.68 6.82 16.28
CA ASP A 226 12.91 8.25 16.52
C ASP A 226 11.84 8.94 17.37
N GLY A 227 10.78 8.26 17.81
CA GLY A 227 9.63 8.90 18.47
C GLY A 227 9.91 9.61 19.80
N GLU A 228 11.05 9.34 20.43
CA GLU A 228 11.53 10.05 21.63
C GLU A 228 12.17 11.40 21.29
N THR A 229 12.73 11.55 20.08
CA THR A 229 13.47 12.76 19.65
C THR A 229 12.72 13.56 18.59
N ASP A 230 11.89 12.90 17.78
CA ASP A 230 11.05 13.47 16.74
C ASP A 230 9.56 13.32 17.09
N LYS A 231 8.93 14.45 17.40
CA LYS A 231 7.48 14.51 17.72
C LYS A 231 6.60 14.03 16.57
N CYS A 232 7.08 14.10 15.33
CA CYS A 232 6.35 13.64 14.16
C CYS A 232 6.54 12.14 13.86
N SER A 233 7.43 11.48 14.61
CA SER A 233 7.55 10.03 14.71
C SER A 233 6.78 9.48 15.91
N GLN A 234 5.58 10.00 16.16
CA GLN A 234 4.65 9.57 17.22
C GLN A 234 3.33 9.10 16.61
N TYR A 235 2.42 8.55 17.41
CA TYR A 235 1.02 8.32 17.05
C TYR A 235 0.09 8.93 18.11
N THR A 236 -1.14 9.28 17.72
CA THR A 236 -2.14 9.76 18.70
C THR A 236 -3.15 8.68 19.05
N ARG A 237 -3.53 8.64 20.32
CA ARG A 237 -4.59 7.80 20.88
C ARG A 237 -5.68 8.70 21.43
N THR A 238 -6.86 8.65 20.82
CA THR A 238 -8.01 9.51 21.13
C THR A 238 -9.18 8.68 21.64
N ARG A 239 -9.67 8.99 22.83
CA ARG A 239 -10.87 8.40 23.43
C ARG A 239 -12.08 9.29 23.15
N PHE A 240 -13.20 8.67 22.82
CA PHE A 240 -14.47 9.36 22.61
C PHE A 240 -15.64 8.41 22.87
N ARG A 241 -16.87 8.94 22.79
CA ARG A 241 -18.09 8.13 22.81
C ARG A 241 -18.86 8.32 21.51
N TRP A 242 -19.30 7.22 20.92
CA TRP A 242 -20.25 7.21 19.81
C TRP A 242 -21.54 6.54 20.28
N GLN A 243 -22.67 7.26 20.22
CA GLN A 243 -23.95 6.77 20.73
C GLN A 243 -23.87 6.22 22.17
N GLY A 244 -23.13 6.91 23.05
CA GLY A 244 -22.92 6.50 24.44
C GLY A 244 -21.87 5.39 24.63
N GLN A 245 -21.48 4.68 23.58
CA GLN A 245 -20.48 3.61 23.61
C GLN A 245 -19.07 4.20 23.55
N PRO A 246 -18.17 3.87 24.50
CA PRO A 246 -16.79 4.31 24.47
C PRO A 246 -16.01 3.64 23.32
N ALA A 247 -15.16 4.40 22.65
CA ALA A 247 -14.26 3.91 21.61
C ALA A 247 -12.90 4.62 21.69
N VAL A 248 -11.88 3.99 21.11
CA VAL A 248 -10.52 4.53 21.03
C VAL A 248 -10.07 4.56 19.57
N LEU A 249 -9.62 5.72 19.11
CA LEU A 249 -9.03 5.93 17.80
C LEU A 249 -7.51 6.07 17.90
N TYR A 250 -6.80 5.18 17.21
CA TYR A 250 -5.37 5.31 16.94
C TYR A 250 -5.20 5.98 15.58
N ASN A 251 -4.57 7.15 15.55
CA ASN A 251 -4.13 7.81 14.33
C ASN A 251 -2.64 7.57 14.16
N VAL A 252 -2.25 6.83 13.12
CA VAL A 252 -0.88 6.38 12.91
C VAL A 252 -0.26 7.01 11.66
N HIS A 253 1.03 7.32 11.72
CA HIS A 253 1.84 7.60 10.54
C HIS A 253 3.13 6.78 10.64
N LEU A 254 3.14 5.59 10.03
CA LEU A 254 4.26 4.66 10.18
C LEU A 254 5.45 5.11 9.33
N HIS A 255 6.64 4.58 9.65
CA HIS A 255 7.90 4.96 9.04
C HIS A 255 7.86 4.93 7.50
N THR A 256 8.24 6.05 6.88
CA THR A 256 8.31 6.17 5.42
C THR A 256 9.60 5.54 4.86
N ILE A 257 9.62 5.24 3.58
CA ILE A 257 10.87 4.88 2.89
C ILE A 257 11.56 6.20 2.53
N GLY A 258 12.84 6.33 2.92
CA GLY A 258 13.62 7.57 2.78
C GLY A 258 13.69 8.17 1.37
N THR A 259 14.48 9.24 1.23
CA THR A 259 14.50 10.09 0.03
C THR A 259 15.15 9.45 -1.20
N VAL A 260 15.92 8.37 -1.03
CA VAL A 260 16.66 7.70 -2.11
C VAL A 260 15.69 7.03 -3.09
N ARG A 261 15.61 7.57 -4.31
CA ARG A 261 14.72 7.06 -5.37
C ARG A 261 15.45 7.09 -6.72
N PRO A 262 16.13 5.99 -7.10
CA PRO A 262 16.98 5.93 -8.31
C PRO A 262 16.25 6.27 -9.62
N TRP A 263 14.92 6.22 -9.63
CA TRP A 263 14.07 6.53 -10.78
C TRP A 263 13.60 7.99 -10.87
N LYS A 264 13.93 8.85 -9.90
CA LYS A 264 13.57 10.28 -9.96
C LYS A 264 14.40 11.05 -10.99
N GLU A 265 15.64 10.64 -11.20
CA GLU A 265 16.57 11.27 -12.11
C GLU A 265 17.08 10.23 -13.10
N ALA A 266 16.90 10.47 -14.40
CA ALA A 266 17.28 9.50 -15.45
C ALA A 266 18.78 9.15 -15.42
N THR A 267 19.62 10.09 -14.99
CA THR A 267 21.06 9.93 -14.79
C THR A 267 21.41 8.94 -13.68
N GLU A 268 20.51 8.74 -12.70
CA GLU A 268 20.74 7.85 -11.56
C GLU A 268 20.32 6.41 -11.82
N TRP A 269 19.58 6.15 -12.91
CA TRP A 269 19.05 4.82 -13.22
C TRP A 269 20.13 3.74 -13.35
N GLY A 270 21.27 4.09 -13.95
CA GLY A 270 22.40 3.17 -14.15
C GLY A 270 23.29 2.97 -12.92
N SER A 271 23.05 3.71 -11.82
CA SER A 271 23.93 3.68 -10.65
C SER A 271 23.60 2.49 -9.74
N LEU A 272 24.47 1.47 -9.75
CA LEU A 272 24.36 0.32 -8.85
C LEU A 272 24.42 0.71 -7.37
N ASP A 273 25.21 1.73 -7.03
CA ASP A 273 25.33 2.21 -5.65
C ASP A 273 24.04 2.89 -5.17
N ARG A 274 23.37 3.67 -6.04
CA ARG A 274 22.03 4.22 -5.74
C ARG A 274 21.00 3.12 -5.54
N TRP A 275 21.02 2.07 -6.36
CA TRP A 275 20.15 0.91 -6.19
C TRP A 275 20.43 0.16 -4.89
N ARG A 276 21.71 -0.02 -4.51
CA ARG A 276 22.09 -0.64 -3.23
C ARG A 276 21.60 0.20 -2.05
N ALA A 277 21.80 1.52 -2.10
CA ALA A 277 21.35 2.45 -1.06
C ALA A 277 19.81 2.44 -0.94
N PHE A 278 19.09 2.39 -2.06
CA PHE A 278 17.63 2.22 -2.05
C PHE A 278 17.20 0.91 -1.38
N LEU A 279 17.82 -0.22 -1.72
CA LEU A 279 17.47 -1.51 -1.12
C LEU A 279 17.77 -1.56 0.38
N GLN A 280 18.86 -0.93 0.82
CA GLN A 280 19.18 -0.77 2.25
C GLN A 280 18.11 0.09 2.95
N ALA A 281 17.83 1.29 2.44
CA ALA A 281 16.80 2.16 2.99
C ALA A 281 15.40 1.51 3.00
N TYR A 282 15.08 0.73 1.96
CA TYR A 282 13.83 -0.02 1.89
C TYR A 282 13.77 -1.13 2.95
N ARG A 283 14.86 -1.89 3.11
CA ARG A 283 14.98 -2.93 4.15
C ARG A 283 14.78 -2.30 5.53
N ASP A 284 15.52 -1.25 5.85
CA ASP A 284 15.47 -0.59 7.16
C ASP A 284 14.07 -0.03 7.41
N GLY A 285 13.47 0.64 6.41
CA GLY A 285 12.11 1.13 6.51
C GLY A 285 11.05 0.03 6.66
N ALA A 286 11.26 -1.16 6.06
CA ALA A 286 10.39 -2.31 6.27
C ALA A 286 10.53 -2.90 7.69
N LEU A 287 11.75 -2.90 8.25
CA LEU A 287 12.01 -3.37 9.61
C LEU A 287 11.44 -2.42 10.66
N HIS A 288 11.66 -1.10 10.51
CA HIS A 288 11.09 -0.08 11.39
C HIS A 288 9.56 -0.12 11.36
N ARG A 289 8.92 -0.16 10.19
CA ARG A 289 7.46 -0.33 10.09
C ARG A 289 6.99 -1.61 10.77
N ALA A 290 7.72 -2.71 10.66
CA ALA A 290 7.36 -3.95 11.35
C ALA A 290 7.43 -3.83 12.88
N GLN A 291 8.45 -3.14 13.40
CA GLN A 291 8.58 -2.86 14.84
C GLN A 291 7.43 -1.97 15.34
N GLN A 292 7.12 -0.90 14.62
CA GLN A 292 6.02 0.01 14.92
C GLN A 292 4.66 -0.72 14.88
N ALA A 293 4.42 -1.54 13.85
CA ALA A 293 3.21 -2.35 13.73
C ALA A 293 3.04 -3.32 14.92
N ARG A 294 4.11 -3.96 15.38
CA ARG A 294 4.08 -4.83 16.59
C ARG A 294 3.77 -4.03 17.86
N LEU A 295 4.35 -2.84 17.98
CA LEU A 295 4.09 -1.94 19.10
C LEU A 295 2.61 -1.56 19.13
N ILE A 296 2.07 -1.06 18.02
CA ILE A 296 0.67 -0.67 17.90
C ILE A 296 -0.25 -1.87 18.17
N ARG A 297 0.02 -3.04 17.59
CA ARG A 297 -0.79 -4.24 17.85
C ARG A 297 -0.82 -4.62 19.34
N ARG A 298 0.31 -4.53 20.06
CA ARG A 298 0.32 -4.76 21.51
C ARG A 298 -0.56 -3.75 22.25
N ARG A 299 -0.46 -2.47 21.89
CA ARG A 299 -1.29 -1.41 22.50
C ARG A 299 -2.78 -1.64 22.23
N ILE A 300 -3.15 -2.03 21.01
CA ILE A 300 -4.52 -2.39 20.67
C ILE A 300 -5.01 -3.57 21.54
N ASN A 301 -4.17 -4.59 21.75
CA ASN A 301 -4.54 -5.75 22.57
C ASN A 301 -4.67 -5.41 24.07
N GLU A 302 -4.06 -4.32 24.52
CA GLU A 302 -4.18 -3.80 25.90
C GLU A 302 -5.45 -2.93 26.07
N GLU A 303 -6.14 -2.57 24.99
CA GLU A 303 -7.34 -1.74 25.06
C GLU A 303 -8.57 -2.51 25.57
N VAL A 304 -9.30 -1.87 26.48
CA VAL A 304 -10.55 -2.42 27.05
C VAL A 304 -11.80 -1.97 26.27
N HIS A 305 -11.67 -1.04 25.32
CA HIS A 305 -12.76 -0.51 24.51
C HIS A 305 -12.56 -0.87 23.03
N PRO A 306 -13.63 -0.88 22.21
CA PRO A 306 -13.50 -1.01 20.76
C PRO A 306 -12.49 -0.04 20.16
N VAL A 307 -11.62 -0.56 19.30
CA VAL A 307 -10.52 0.19 18.71
C VAL A 307 -10.77 0.45 17.23
N LEU A 308 -10.60 1.71 16.84
CA LEU A 308 -10.43 2.14 15.46
C LEU A 308 -8.95 2.44 15.25
N VAL A 309 -8.40 1.96 14.14
CA VAL A 309 -7.05 2.34 13.71
C VAL A 309 -7.16 2.94 12.33
N ALA A 310 -6.70 4.17 12.19
CA ALA A 310 -6.68 4.89 10.94
C ALA A 310 -5.35 5.63 10.80
N GLY A 311 -5.06 6.08 9.59
CA GLY A 311 -3.86 6.83 9.31
C GLY A 311 -3.13 6.33 8.06
N ASP A 312 -1.90 6.80 7.94
CA ASP A 312 -1.00 6.41 6.87
C ASP A 312 -0.03 5.34 7.39
N PHE A 313 -0.32 4.10 7.01
CA PHE A 313 0.49 2.94 7.38
C PHE A 313 1.83 2.90 6.62
N ASN A 314 2.02 3.80 5.66
CA ASN A 314 3.07 3.76 4.65
C ASN A 314 3.21 2.37 4.03
N SER A 315 2.13 1.58 4.00
CA SER A 315 2.13 0.15 3.70
C SER A 315 0.84 -0.23 2.97
N THR A 316 0.96 -1.04 1.92
CA THR A 316 -0.21 -1.51 1.18
C THR A 316 -0.96 -2.60 1.96
N PRO A 317 -2.25 -2.85 1.68
CA PRO A 317 -2.99 -3.97 2.28
C PRO A 317 -2.39 -5.37 2.03
N HIS A 318 -1.42 -5.46 1.13
CA HIS A 318 -0.73 -6.70 0.76
C HIS A 318 0.60 -6.88 1.49
N GLN A 319 1.00 -5.93 2.34
CA GLN A 319 2.24 -6.00 3.09
C GLN A 319 2.00 -6.44 4.54
N TRP A 320 3.07 -6.96 5.16
CA TRP A 320 3.02 -7.52 6.51
C TRP A 320 2.59 -6.49 7.56
N ALA A 321 3.11 -5.26 7.51
CA ALA A 321 2.82 -4.24 8.52
C ALA A 321 1.33 -3.89 8.59
N TYR A 322 0.68 -3.70 7.44
CA TYR A 322 -0.77 -3.46 7.37
C TYR A 322 -1.56 -4.62 7.98
N ARG A 323 -1.31 -5.85 7.53
CA ARG A 323 -1.99 -7.06 8.07
C ARG A 323 -1.70 -7.29 9.55
N HIS A 324 -0.54 -6.88 10.04
CA HIS A 324 -0.21 -7.07 11.43
C HIS A 324 -0.99 -6.12 12.36
N VAL A 325 -1.41 -4.95 11.87
CA VAL A 325 -2.19 -3.97 12.63
C VAL A 325 -3.70 -4.09 12.40
N ALA A 326 -4.13 -4.37 11.17
CA ALA A 326 -5.53 -4.62 10.79
C ALA A 326 -5.88 -6.10 11.00
#